data_AF-A0A924VIP0-F1
#
_entry.id   AF-A0A924VIP0-F1
#
_cell.length_a   1.000
_cell.length_b   1.000
_cell.length_c   1.000
_cell.angle_alpha   90.00
_cell.angle_beta   90.00
_cell.angle_gamma   90.00
#
_symmetry.space_group_name_H-M   'P 1'
#
loop_
_entity.id
_entity.type
_entity.pdbx_description
1 polymer ?
#
loop_
_entity_poly.entity_id
_entity_poly.type
_entity_poly.pdbx_seq_one_letter_code
_entity_poly.pdbx_strand_id
1 'polypeptide(L)' 'NVQKVYLEGRIAQGLDSDIIDLMIIGNDIDRNYLSSLVEKAEPLLGKKIRYLVFDEIDAEVYVIKHSKDLVLIFDYSA' A
#
# COMPACT_ATOMS: atom_id res chain seq x y z
N ASN A 1 14.01 0.15 2.21
CA ASN A 1 13.60 -0.59 0.99
C ASN A 1 12.23 -1.22 1.19
N VAL A 2 11.37 -1.21 0.16
CA VAL A 2 10.04 -1.81 0.22
C VAL A 2 10.17 -3.34 0.28
N GLN A 3 9.53 -3.96 1.27
CA GLN A 3 9.48 -5.41 1.43
C GLN A 3 8.15 -5.99 0.96
N LYS A 4 7.03 -5.38 1.35
CA LYS A 4 5.69 -5.85 0.96
C LYS A 4 4.78 -4.68 0.66
N VAL A 5 3.83 -4.90 -0.24
CA VAL A 5 2.73 -3.96 -0.47
C VAL A 5 1.42 -4.73 -0.48
N TYR A 6 0.48 -4.24 0.32
CA TYR A 6 -0.89 -4.72 0.34
C TYR A 6 -1.82 -3.68 -0.28
N LEU A 7 -2.78 -4.17 -1.05
CA LEU A 7 -3.97 -3.43 -1.44
C LEU A 7 -5.01 -3.57 -0.33
N GLU A 8 -5.65 -2.46 0.01
CA GLU A 8 -6.67 -2.33 1.05
C GLU A 8 -7.99 -1.76 0.49
N GLY A 9 -8.98 -1.65 1.38
CA GLY A 9 -10.21 -0.92 1.12
C GLY A 9 -11.11 -1.56 0.07
N ARG A 10 -11.85 -0.72 -0.64
CA ARG A 10 -12.91 -1.17 -1.56
C ARG A 10 -12.37 -2.03 -2.70
N ILE A 11 -11.23 -1.64 -3.27
CA ILE A 11 -10.65 -2.35 -4.42
C ILE A 11 -10.16 -3.74 -3.99
N ALA A 12 -9.57 -3.88 -2.79
CA ALA A 12 -9.20 -5.19 -2.24
C ALA A 12 -10.41 -6.13 -2.08
N GLN A 13 -11.59 -5.57 -1.83
CA GLN A 13 -12.87 -6.30 -1.73
C GLN A 13 -13.54 -6.57 -3.10
N GLY A 14 -12.89 -6.21 -4.22
CA GLY A 14 -13.44 -6.36 -5.56
C GLY A 14 -14.51 -5.32 -5.92
N LEU A 15 -14.61 -4.23 -5.17
CA LEU A 15 -15.55 -3.12 -5.41
C LEU A 15 -14.85 -1.96 -6.12
N ASP A 16 -15.57 -1.29 -7.02
CA ASP A 16 -15.06 -0.09 -7.68
C ASP A 16 -14.90 1.08 -6.69
N SER A 17 -13.86 1.89 -6.94
CA SER A 17 -13.50 3.06 -6.14
C SER A 17 -12.54 3.99 -6.90
N ASP A 18 -12.66 5.29 -6.66
CA ASP A 18 -11.73 6.32 -7.15
C ASP A 18 -10.44 6.40 -6.32
N ILE A 19 -10.34 5.64 -5.22
CA ILE A 19 -9.19 5.64 -4.31
C ILE A 19 -8.55 4.25 -4.31
N ILE A 20 -7.24 4.20 -4.53
CA ILE A 20 -6.41 3.03 -4.34
C ILE A 20 -5.76 3.16 -2.96
N ASP A 21 -6.17 2.29 -2.04
CA ASP A 21 -5.64 2.23 -0.68
C ASP A 21 -4.48 1.23 -0.61
N LEU A 22 -3.30 1.69 -0.20
CA LEU A 22 -2.09 0.88 -0.12
C LEU A 22 -1.51 0.85 1.30
N MET A 23 -1.06 -0.31 1.74
CA MET A 23 -0.16 -0.42 2.88
C MET A 23 1.19 -0.93 2.42
N ILE A 24 2.21 -0.10 2.63
CA ILE A 24 3.58 -0.35 2.24
C ILE A 24 4.36 -0.72 3.50
N ILE A 25 5.04 -1.87 3.46
CA ILE A 25 5.92 -2.33 4.54
C ILE A 25 7.36 -2.23 4.06
N GLY A 26 8.20 -1.62 4.86
CA GLY A 26 9.64 -1.61 4.67
C GLY A 26 10.31 -0.57 5.55
N ASN A 27 11.57 -0.82 5.91
CA ASN A 27 12.32 0.09 6.76
C ASN A 27 12.92 1.24 5.93
N ASP A 28 13.01 2.42 6.56
CA ASP A 28 13.65 3.63 6.02
C ASP A 28 13.09 4.07 4.64
N ILE A 29 11.77 3.98 4.47
CA ILE A 29 11.11 4.42 3.24
C ILE A 29 11.18 5.94 3.13
N ASP A 30 11.77 6.43 2.03
CA ASP A 30 11.73 7.84 1.68
C ASP A 30 10.31 8.25 1.25
N ARG A 31 9.60 8.90 2.16
CA ARG A 31 8.22 9.39 1.97
C ARG A 31 8.16 10.53 0.95
N ASN A 32 9.20 11.35 0.82
CA ASN A 32 9.21 12.44 -0.16
C ASN A 32 9.31 11.87 -1.58
N TYR A 33 10.22 10.91 -1.77
CA TYR A 33 10.33 10.20 -3.04
C TYR A 33 9.03 9.46 -3.37
N LEU A 34 8.45 8.75 -2.41
CA LEU A 34 7.17 8.06 -2.60
C LEU A 34 6.03 9.03 -2.98
N SER A 35 5.93 10.19 -2.32
CA SER A 35 4.96 11.22 -2.69
C SER A 35 5.15 11.69 -4.13
N SER A 36 6.41 11.90 -4.56
CA SER A 36 6.71 12.30 -5.95
C SER A 36 6.32 11.24 -6.98
N LEU A 37 6.37 9.96 -6.60
CA LEU A 37 5.91 8.85 -7.46
C LEU A 37 4.39 8.82 -7.53
N VAL A 38 3.71 9.00 -6.41
CA VAL A 38 2.25 9.09 -6.34
C VAL A 38 1.73 10.23 -7.22
N GLU A 39 2.31 11.42 -7.11
CA GLU A 39 1.93 12.58 -7.92
C GLU A 39 2.05 12.31 -9.43
N LYS A 40 3.02 11.49 -9.85
CA LYS A 40 3.19 11.08 -11.25
C LYS A 40 2.23 9.96 -11.66
N ALA A 41 1.86 9.08 -10.73
CA ALA A 41 1.03 7.92 -11.00
C ALA A 41 -0.47 8.25 -11.05
N GLU A 42 -0.97 9.11 -10.17
CA GLU A 42 -2.41 9.43 -10.09
C GLU A 42 -3.01 9.90 -11.43
N PRO A 43 -2.37 10.80 -12.22
CA PRO A 43 -2.91 11.22 -13.51
C PRO A 43 -2.97 10.11 -14.55
N LEU A 44 -2.06 9.13 -14.48
CA LEU A 44 -2.02 7.98 -15.40
C LEU A 44 -3.11 6.96 -15.08
N LEU A 45 -3.45 6.82 -13.80
CA LEU A 45 -4.46 5.89 -13.32
C LEU A 45 -5.88 6.48 -13.35
N GLY A 46 -6.00 7.81 -13.35
CA GLY A 46 -7.29 8.49 -13.17
C GLY A 46 -7.92 8.23 -11.80
N LYS A 47 -7.12 7.82 -10.81
CA LYS A 47 -7.53 7.48 -9.44
C LYS A 47 -6.57 8.12 -8.44
N LYS A 48 -7.07 8.40 -7.24
CA LYS A 48 -6.26 8.87 -6.12
C LYS A 48 -5.56 7.72 -5.42
N ILE A 49 -4.36 7.93 -4.89
CA ILE A 49 -3.63 6.94 -4.13
C ILE A 49 -3.53 7.43 -2.68
N ARG A 50 -4.02 6.64 -1.74
CA ARG A 50 -3.81 6.84 -0.31
C ARG A 50 -2.95 5.70 0.20
N TYR A 51 -1.91 6.03 0.96
CA TYR A 51 -1.00 5.01 1.47
C TYR A 51 -0.63 5.20 2.93
N LEU A 52 -0.42 4.07 3.59
CA LEU A 52 0.25 3.96 4.88
C LEU A 52 1.62 3.31 4.68
N VAL A 53 2.60 3.72 5.48
CA VAL A 53 3.94 3.12 5.48
C VAL A 53 4.24 2.67 6.90
N PHE A 54 4.58 1.39 7.03
CA PHE A 54 4.98 0.74 8.27
C PHE A 54 6.41 0.20 8.15
N ASP A 55 7.15 0.32 9.24
CA ASP A 55 8.34 -0.50 9.44
C ASP A 55 7.91 -1.96 9.70
N GLU A 56 8.78 -2.91 9.40
CA GLU A 56 8.44 -4.34 9.44
C GLU A 56 7.98 -4.80 10.83
N ILE A 57 8.57 -4.24 11.87
CA ILE A 57 8.29 -4.59 13.27
C ILE A 57 6.87 -4.18 13.67
N ASP A 58 6.38 -3.04 13.17
CA ASP A 58 5.08 -2.49 13.54
C ASP A 58 3.94 -3.04 12.69
N ALA A 59 4.25 -3.54 11.50
CA ALA A 59 3.25 -3.99 10.54
C ALA A 59 2.54 -5.29 10.95
N GLU A 60 3.20 -6.17 11.70
CA GLU A 60 2.70 -7.53 12.00
C GLU A 60 1.31 -7.50 12.66
N VAL A 61 1.13 -6.69 13.70
CA VAL A 61 -0.14 -6.59 14.42
C VAL A 61 -1.26 -6.04 13.51
N TYR A 62 -0.94 -5.07 12.66
CA TYR A 62 -1.92 -4.50 11.72
C TYR A 62 -2.35 -5.53 10.67
N VAL A 63 -1.39 -6.26 10.09
CA VAL A 63 -1.64 -7.30 9.07
C VAL A 63 -2.50 -8.41 9.63
N ILE A 64 -2.19 -8.90 10.84
CA ILE A 64 -2.98 -9.96 11.48
C ILE A 64 -4.42 -9.51 11.70
N LYS A 65 -4.61 -8.29 12.23
CA LYS A 65 -5.93 -7.73 12.54
C LYS A 65 -6.80 -7.53 11.30
N HIS A 66 -6.21 -7.16 10.17
CA HIS A 66 -6.94 -6.85 8.92
C HIS A 66 -6.76 -7.91 7.83
N SER A 67 -6.25 -9.10 8.18
CA SER A 67 -5.87 -10.16 7.22
C SER A 67 -6.95 -10.57 6.21
N LYS A 68 -8.24 -10.39 6.53
CA LYS A 68 -9.36 -10.72 5.65
C LYS A 68 -9.64 -9.68 4.56
N ASP A 69 -9.17 -8.45 4.76
CA ASP A 69 -9.43 -7.30 3.87
C ASP A 69 -8.16 -6.82 3.16
N LEU A 70 -7.05 -7.54 3.34
CA LEU A 70 -5.75 -7.26 2.76
C LEU A 70 -5.45 -8.20 1.58
N VAL A 71 -5.03 -7.63 0.45
CA VAL A 71 -4.56 -8.39 -0.69
C VAL A 71 -3.08 -8.08 -0.92
N LEU A 72 -2.22 -9.09 -0.76
CA LEU A 72 -0.78 -8.94 -1.05
C LEU A 72 -0.58 -8.77 -2.56
N ILE A 73 -0.04 -7.63 -2.97
CA ILE A 73 0.20 -7.29 -4.39
C ILE A 73 1.69 -7.21 -4.75
N PHE A 74 2.57 -7.17 -3.74
CA PHE A 74 4.02 -7.19 -3.91
C PHE A 74 4.69 -7.82 -2.69
N ASP A 75 5.65 -8.72 -2.92
CA ASP A 75 6.53 -9.31 -1.91
C ASP A 75 7.94 -9.40 -2.47
N TYR A 76 8.90 -8.73 -1.84
CA TYR A 76 10.31 -8.72 -2.25
C TYR A 76 10.99 -10.09 -2.09
N SER A 77 10.46 -10.95 -1.23
CA SER A 77 11.02 -12.28 -0.97
C SER A 77 10.54 -13.37 -1.93
N ALA A 78 9.56 -13.07 -2.80
CA ALA A 78 8.98 -13.98 -3.78
C ALA A 78 9.70 -13.90 -5.14
#